data_AF-C7G824-F1
#
_entry.id   AF-C7G824-F1
#
_cell.length_a   1.000
_cell.length_b   1.000
_cell.length_c   1.000
_cell.angle_alpha   90.00
_cell.angle_beta   90.00
_cell.angle_gamma   90.00
#
_symmetry.space_group_name_H-M   'P 1'
#
loop_
_entity.id
_entity.type
_entity.pdbx_description
1 polymer ?
#
loop_
_entity_poly.entity_id
_entity_poly.type
_entity_poly.pdbx_seq_one_letter_code
_entity_poly.pdbx_strand_id
1 'polypeptide(L)'
;DHDHDHEEHEHHHDHDHDHDHEEHEHHHDHDHDHDHEEHDENCTCGCHDHHHHHHADEVFTSWGKETPHKFTKEQIEEVLKTLCETDDYGEILRAKGMVADVNGSWIYFDMVPGEYEIREGEPDYTGRLCVIGTHIDEHRLEELFGIA
;
A
#
# COMPACT_ATOMS: atom_id res chain seq x y z
N ASP A 1 -36.91 -23.94 -42.90
CA ASP A 1 -36.21 -24.58 -41.77
C ASP A 1 -34.82 -24.01 -41.59
N HIS A 2 -34.59 -23.29 -40.49
CA HIS A 2 -33.52 -23.54 -39.52
C HIS A 2 -33.70 -22.48 -38.41
N ASP A 3 -34.39 -22.89 -37.35
CA ASP A 3 -34.53 -22.16 -36.09
C ASP A 3 -33.39 -22.53 -35.14
N HIS A 4 -32.95 -21.55 -34.36
CA HIS A 4 -31.94 -21.65 -33.30
C HIS A 4 -32.53 -22.27 -32.04
N ASP A 5 -31.80 -23.18 -31.39
CA ASP A 5 -31.92 -23.44 -29.96
C ASP A 5 -30.60 -24.00 -29.42
N HIS A 6 -30.04 -23.39 -28.38
CA HIS A 6 -28.80 -23.82 -27.73
C HIS A 6 -29.00 -23.67 -26.22
N GLU A 7 -29.40 -24.76 -25.57
CA GLU A 7 -29.44 -24.91 -24.12
C GLU A 7 -28.51 -26.06 -23.66
N GLU A 8 -27.69 -25.70 -22.66
CA GLU A 8 -27.04 -26.46 -21.57
C GLU A 8 -26.12 -27.68 -21.80
N HIS A 9 -24.98 -27.69 -21.09
CA HIS A 9 -24.75 -28.63 -19.96
C HIS A 9 -23.44 -28.34 -19.19
N GLU A 10 -23.56 -28.28 -17.86
CA GLU A 10 -22.48 -28.21 -16.86
C GLU A 10 -21.76 -29.56 -16.67
N HIS A 11 -20.44 -29.57 -16.47
CA HIS A 11 -19.72 -30.70 -15.84
C HIS A 11 -18.49 -30.24 -15.03
N HIS A 12 -18.56 -30.46 -13.72
CA HIS A 12 -17.47 -30.41 -12.73
C HIS A 12 -16.46 -31.52 -12.96
N HIS A 13 -15.16 -31.29 -12.68
CA HIS A 13 -14.23 -32.30 -12.18
C HIS A 13 -13.05 -31.68 -11.40
N ASP A 14 -13.04 -31.92 -10.08
CA ASP A 14 -11.89 -31.82 -9.18
C ASP A 14 -10.73 -32.72 -9.64
N HIS A 15 -9.49 -32.25 -9.48
CA HIS A 15 -8.33 -33.12 -9.33
C HIS A 15 -7.27 -32.46 -8.42
N ASP A 16 -7.28 -32.88 -7.15
CA ASP A 16 -6.13 -32.84 -6.25
C ASP A 16 -4.95 -33.62 -6.84
N HIS A 17 -3.74 -33.04 -6.77
CA HIS A 17 -2.48 -33.80 -6.77
C HIS A 17 -1.41 -33.09 -5.94
N ASP A 18 -1.29 -33.54 -4.68
CA ASP A 18 -0.09 -33.48 -3.87
C ASP A 18 1.09 -34.14 -4.59
N HIS A 19 2.24 -33.46 -4.68
CA HIS A 19 3.55 -34.12 -4.77
C HIS A 19 4.66 -33.28 -4.10
N ASP A 20 5.26 -33.93 -3.11
CA ASP A 20 6.34 -33.58 -2.19
C ASP A 20 7.75 -33.72 -2.85
N HIS A 21 8.81 -33.24 -2.16
CA HIS A 21 10.28 -33.37 -2.42
C HIS A 21 10.95 -32.45 -3.46
N GLU A 22 12.21 -32.03 -3.38
CA GLU A 22 13.27 -31.83 -2.37
C GLU A 22 14.40 -31.07 -3.14
N GLU A 23 15.28 -30.39 -2.40
CA GLU A 23 16.61 -29.82 -2.74
C GLU A 23 17.20 -29.99 -4.16
N HIS A 24 17.78 -28.94 -4.75
CA HIS A 24 19.10 -29.02 -5.42
C HIS A 24 19.71 -27.63 -5.76
N GLU A 25 20.97 -27.48 -5.38
CA GLU A 25 21.88 -26.36 -5.57
C GLU A 25 22.27 -26.15 -7.04
N HIS A 26 22.38 -24.88 -7.48
CA HIS A 26 23.13 -24.54 -8.69
C HIS A 26 24.00 -23.29 -8.46
N HIS A 27 25.23 -23.54 -8.00
CA HIS A 27 26.39 -22.70 -8.27
C HIS A 27 26.75 -22.81 -9.76
N HIS A 28 26.90 -21.67 -10.44
CA HIS A 28 27.82 -21.56 -11.58
C HIS A 28 28.45 -20.17 -11.60
N ASP A 29 29.68 -20.11 -11.08
CA ASP A 29 30.69 -19.12 -11.45
C ASP A 29 30.92 -19.17 -12.96
N HIS A 30 30.89 -18.01 -13.61
CA HIS A 30 31.56 -17.80 -14.89
C HIS A 30 32.17 -16.39 -14.92
N ASP A 31 33.41 -16.32 -14.47
CA ASP A 31 34.37 -15.31 -14.93
C ASP A 31 34.48 -15.38 -16.46
N HIS A 32 34.19 -14.28 -17.13
CA HIS A 32 34.69 -14.02 -18.48
C HIS A 32 35.02 -12.53 -18.61
N ASP A 33 36.28 -12.23 -18.32
CA ASP A 33 37.04 -11.11 -18.87
C ASP A 33 36.83 -11.05 -20.39
N HIS A 34 36.27 -9.95 -20.89
CA HIS A 34 36.44 -9.53 -22.28
C HIS A 34 36.62 -8.02 -22.35
N ASP A 35 37.91 -7.69 -22.47
CA ASP A 35 38.50 -6.41 -22.82
C ASP A 35 37.83 -5.75 -24.04
N HIS A 36 37.89 -4.42 -24.03
CA HIS A 36 37.36 -3.48 -25.01
C HIS A 36 37.85 -3.74 -26.45
N GLU A 37 36.92 -3.95 -27.39
CA GLU A 37 37.13 -3.60 -28.80
C GLU A 37 36.06 -2.61 -29.24
N GLU A 38 36.53 -1.55 -29.91
CA GLU A 38 35.79 -0.38 -30.35
C GLU A 38 34.55 -0.76 -31.18
N HIS A 39 33.37 -0.32 -30.73
CA HIS A 39 32.18 -0.27 -31.56
C HIS A 39 31.85 1.19 -31.89
N ASP A 40 32.37 1.58 -33.05
CA ASP A 40 31.69 2.27 -34.15
C ASP A 40 30.24 2.68 -33.85
N GLU A 41 29.98 3.96 -34.15
CA GLU A 41 28.80 4.81 -33.97
C GLU A 41 27.45 4.33 -34.57
N ASN A 42 27.15 3.04 -34.50
CA ASN A 42 25.83 2.49 -34.83
C ASN A 42 25.56 1.14 -34.14
N CYS A 43 25.56 1.13 -32.80
CA CYS A 43 25.15 -0.03 -32.00
C CYS A 43 23.62 -0.11 -31.89
N THR A 44 23.06 -1.14 -32.52
CA THR A 44 21.68 -1.63 -32.41
C THR A 44 21.53 -2.62 -31.23
N CYS A 45 22.41 -2.55 -30.22
CA CYS A 45 22.24 -3.31 -29.00
C CYS A 45 21.24 -2.57 -28.10
N GLY A 46 20.16 -3.25 -27.73
CA GLY A 46 19.09 -2.75 -26.85
C GLY A 46 19.55 -2.54 -25.41
N CYS A 47 20.71 -1.91 -25.22
CA CYS A 47 21.21 -1.44 -23.93
C CYS A 47 20.80 0.03 -23.80
N HIS A 48 19.49 0.26 -23.82
CA HIS A 48 18.99 1.48 -23.23
C HIS A 48 18.92 1.21 -21.74
N ASP A 49 19.82 1.86 -21.03
CA ASP A 49 19.70 2.19 -19.63
C ASP A 49 18.44 3.05 -19.44
N HIS A 50 17.28 2.43 -19.63
CA HIS A 50 16.04 2.95 -19.11
C HIS A 50 16.06 2.54 -17.65
N HIS A 51 16.63 3.41 -16.83
CA HIS A 51 16.02 3.73 -15.55
C HIS A 51 14.56 4.11 -15.82
N HIS A 52 13.72 3.11 -16.07
CA HIS A 52 12.29 3.19 -15.86
C HIS A 52 12.13 3.32 -14.35
N HIS A 53 12.32 4.55 -13.87
CA HIS A 53 11.49 5.06 -12.80
C HIS A 53 10.08 4.60 -13.17
N HIS A 54 9.53 3.70 -12.36
CA HIS A 54 8.10 3.49 -12.37
C HIS A 54 7.50 4.84 -11.96
N HIS A 55 7.25 5.69 -12.94
CA HIS A 55 6.22 6.71 -12.88
C HIS A 55 4.89 5.95 -12.87
N ALA A 56 4.58 5.28 -11.76
CA ALA A 56 3.20 5.31 -11.32
C ALA A 56 2.99 6.79 -11.02
N ASP A 57 2.30 7.49 -11.91
CA ASP A 57 1.82 8.85 -11.70
C ASP A 57 1.47 9.03 -10.21
N GLU A 58 1.97 10.12 -9.61
CA GLU A 58 1.76 10.53 -8.23
C GLU A 58 0.27 10.89 -7.98
N VAL A 59 -0.66 10.00 -8.32
CA VAL A 59 -2.09 10.18 -8.04
C VAL A 59 -2.29 10.19 -6.53
N PHE A 60 -1.54 9.35 -5.80
CA PHE A 60 -1.68 9.18 -4.36
C PHE A 60 -0.41 9.59 -3.61
N THR A 61 -0.58 10.50 -2.66
CA THR A 61 0.42 10.90 -1.67
C THR A 61 0.21 10.10 -0.39
N SER A 62 1.30 9.67 0.24
CA SER A 62 1.28 9.10 1.59
C SER A 62 1.91 10.09 2.58
N TRP A 63 1.14 10.49 3.58
CA TRP A 63 1.59 11.29 4.71
C TRP A 63 1.73 10.39 5.93
N GLY A 64 2.92 10.37 6.53
CA GLY A 64 3.21 9.55 7.69
C GLY A 64 3.90 10.36 8.79
N LYS A 65 3.43 10.24 10.03
CA LYS A 65 4.01 10.91 11.19
C LYS A 65 4.08 9.99 12.41
N GLU A 66 5.20 10.07 13.11
CA GLU A 66 5.33 9.55 14.47
C GLU A 66 4.95 10.64 15.46
N THR A 67 4.24 10.29 16.53
CA THR A 67 3.80 11.26 17.53
C THR A 67 3.78 10.68 18.94
N PRO A 68 4.31 11.41 19.94
CA PRO A 68 4.12 11.08 21.36
C PRO A 68 2.78 11.61 21.89
N HIS A 69 1.97 12.29 21.05
CA HIS A 69 0.69 12.84 21.46
C HIS A 69 -0.27 11.74 21.89
N LYS A 70 -1.05 12.03 22.94
CA LYS A 70 -2.05 11.12 23.47
C LYS A 70 -3.43 11.58 23.04
N PHE A 71 -4.25 10.64 22.63
CA PHE A 71 -5.58 10.89 22.10
C PHE A 71 -6.62 10.22 22.98
N THR A 72 -7.86 10.70 22.97
CA THR A 72 -9.01 9.91 23.42
C THR A 72 -9.61 9.17 22.24
N LYS A 73 -10.37 8.11 22.52
CA LYS A 73 -11.10 7.37 21.48
C LYS A 73 -12.05 8.28 20.70
N GLU A 74 -12.72 9.19 21.39
CA GLU A 74 -13.65 10.16 20.81
C GLU A 74 -12.93 11.12 19.87
N GLN A 75 -11.74 11.61 20.23
CA GLN A 75 -10.94 12.47 19.36
C GLN A 75 -10.57 11.77 18.05
N ILE A 76 -10.13 10.51 18.12
CA ILE A 76 -9.83 9.73 16.92
C ILE A 76 -11.10 9.50 16.10
N GLU A 77 -12.22 9.17 16.73
CA GLU A 77 -13.50 8.99 16.03
C GLU A 77 -13.94 10.27 15.29
N GLU A 78 -13.82 11.44 15.92
CA GLU A 78 -14.11 12.73 15.28
C GLU A 78 -13.20 12.98 14.07
N VAL A 79 -11.89 12.73 14.20
CA VAL A 79 -10.95 12.86 13.09
C VAL A 79 -11.32 11.95 11.92
N LEU A 80 -11.57 10.66 12.18
CA LEU A 80 -11.92 9.71 11.11
C LEU A 80 -13.23 10.08 10.42
N LYS A 81 -14.22 10.55 11.19
CA LYS A 81 -15.47 11.04 10.65
C LYS A 81 -15.26 12.26 9.75
N THR A 82 -14.46 13.24 10.18
CA THR A 82 -14.14 14.42 9.38
C THR A 82 -13.44 14.05 8.07
N LEU A 83 -12.48 13.11 8.12
CA LEU A 83 -11.79 12.62 6.91
C LEU A 83 -12.73 11.86 5.95
N CYS A 84 -13.82 11.27 6.44
CA CYS A 84 -14.85 10.62 5.62
C CYS A 84 -15.87 11.59 5.02
N GLU A 85 -16.23 12.65 5.75
CA GLU A 85 -17.32 13.57 5.39
C GLU A 85 -16.86 14.79 4.59
N THR A 86 -15.55 15.08 4.57
CA THR A 86 -14.99 16.29 3.96
C THR A 86 -13.78 15.99 3.09
N ASP A 87 -13.57 16.82 2.07
CA ASP A 87 -12.40 16.84 1.18
C ASP A 87 -11.43 18.01 1.51
N ASP A 88 -11.62 18.67 2.65
CA ASP A 88 -10.82 19.83 3.11
C ASP A 88 -9.33 19.52 3.31
N TYR A 89 -9.00 18.23 3.41
CA TYR A 89 -7.65 17.69 3.65
C TYR A 89 -7.07 16.95 2.44
N GLY A 90 -7.75 17.02 1.30
CA GLY A 90 -7.50 16.20 0.11
C GLY A 90 -8.51 15.05 -0.02
N GLU A 91 -8.42 14.31 -1.13
CA GLU A 91 -9.27 13.13 -1.36
C GLU A 91 -8.64 11.93 -0.63
N ILE A 92 -9.05 11.70 0.61
CA ILE A 92 -8.49 10.65 1.46
C ILE A 92 -9.03 9.28 1.03
N LEU A 93 -8.13 8.35 0.74
CA LEU A 93 -8.46 6.96 0.39
C LEU A 93 -8.27 5.99 1.54
N ARG A 94 -7.33 6.30 2.44
CA ARG A 94 -7.10 5.49 3.62
C ARG A 94 -6.45 6.30 4.73
N ALA A 95 -6.87 6.09 5.97
CA ALA A 95 -6.11 6.50 7.13
C ALA A 95 -5.92 5.32 8.07
N LYS A 96 -4.72 5.22 8.65
CA LYS A 96 -4.38 4.22 9.66
C LYS A 96 -3.56 4.86 10.76
N GLY A 97 -3.66 4.29 11.94
CA GLY A 97 -2.72 4.63 12.99
C GLY A 97 -2.80 3.72 14.19
N MET A 98 -1.75 3.81 14.99
CA MET A 98 -1.69 3.29 16.35
C MET A 98 -1.24 4.45 17.22
N VAL A 99 -2.05 4.85 18.20
CA VAL A 99 -1.75 6.01 19.05
C VAL A 99 -2.01 5.69 20.50
N ALA A 100 -1.27 6.36 21.37
CA ALA A 100 -1.44 6.19 22.82
C ALA A 100 -2.75 6.84 23.27
N ASP A 101 -3.52 6.12 24.09
CA ASP A 101 -4.69 6.66 24.78
C ASP A 101 -4.24 7.49 26.01
N VAL A 102 -4.97 8.54 26.35
CA VAL A 102 -4.85 9.24 27.63
C VAL A 102 -5.02 8.30 28.84
N ASN A 103 -5.79 7.21 28.68
CA ASN A 103 -6.03 6.19 29.71
C ASN A 103 -4.88 5.17 29.87
N GLY A 104 -3.85 5.22 29.02
CA GLY A 104 -2.71 4.30 29.04
C GLY A 104 -2.89 3.03 28.19
N SER A 105 -4.06 2.83 27.60
CA SER A 105 -4.30 1.87 26.52
C SER A 105 -3.78 2.40 25.18
N TRP A 106 -3.94 1.63 24.11
CA TRP A 106 -3.57 2.03 22.75
C TRP A 106 -4.75 1.90 21.80
N ILE A 107 -4.89 2.89 20.92
CA ILE A 107 -5.97 2.99 19.95
C ILE A 107 -5.40 2.68 18.58
N TYR A 108 -5.95 1.65 17.95
CA TYR A 108 -5.64 1.26 16.58
C TYR A 108 -6.83 1.63 15.72
N PHE A 109 -6.59 2.32 14.61
CA PHE A 109 -7.64 2.68 13.69
C PHE A 109 -7.27 2.39 12.23
N ASP A 110 -8.29 2.09 11.44
CA ASP A 110 -8.24 1.96 9.99
C ASP A 110 -9.50 2.61 9.43
N MET A 111 -9.35 3.44 8.43
CA MET A 111 -10.46 4.13 7.77
C MET A 111 -10.25 4.09 6.27
N VAL A 112 -11.36 3.87 5.57
CA VAL A 112 -11.51 4.06 4.12
C VAL A 112 -12.76 4.92 3.87
N PRO A 113 -12.93 5.52 2.69
CA PRO A 113 -14.14 6.29 2.38
C PRO A 113 -15.42 5.52 2.70
N GLY A 114 -16.21 6.07 3.63
CA GLY A 114 -17.50 5.53 4.05
C GLY A 114 -17.48 4.55 5.21
N GLU A 115 -16.31 4.07 5.66
CA GLU A 115 -16.19 3.13 6.78
C GLU A 115 -14.92 3.34 7.60
N TYR A 116 -15.05 3.25 8.93
CA TYR A 116 -13.91 3.28 9.84
C TYR A 116 -14.06 2.24 10.96
N GLU A 117 -12.92 1.78 11.45
CA GLU A 117 -12.83 0.81 12.53
C GLU A 117 -11.85 1.32 13.59
N ILE A 118 -12.25 1.27 14.86
CA ILE A 118 -11.41 1.62 16.01
C ILE A 118 -11.34 0.42 16.95
N ARG A 119 -10.12 0.01 17.28
CA ARG A 119 -9.81 -1.12 18.17
C ARG A 119 -8.88 -0.70 19.28
N GLU A 120 -8.93 -1.42 20.39
CA GLU A 120 -7.87 -1.39 21.39
C GLU A 120 -6.74 -2.32 20.93
N GLY A 121 -5.49 -1.91 21.14
CA GLY A 121 -4.34 -2.73 20.80
C GLY A 121 -3.26 -2.73 21.88
N GLU A 122 -2.19 -3.46 21.60
CA GLU A 122 -1.07 -3.61 22.52
C GLU A 122 -0.23 -2.32 22.58
N PRO A 123 0.42 -2.06 23.73
CA PRO A 123 1.27 -0.89 23.86
C PRO A 123 2.53 -0.97 23.01
N ASP A 124 2.86 0.15 22.37
CA ASP A 124 4.07 0.34 21.57
C ASP A 124 4.95 1.47 22.16
N TYR A 125 6.10 1.76 21.56
CA TYR A 125 7.01 2.81 22.04
C TYR A 125 6.62 4.23 21.60
N THR A 126 5.95 4.38 20.44
CA THR A 126 5.48 5.68 19.93
C THR A 126 4.25 5.55 19.04
N GLY A 127 3.42 6.59 18.99
CA GLY A 127 2.28 6.64 18.09
C GLY A 127 2.71 6.82 16.64
N ARG A 128 1.97 6.23 15.71
CA ARG A 128 2.20 6.31 14.26
C ARG A 128 0.88 6.58 13.55
N LEU A 129 0.90 7.55 12.65
CA LEU A 129 -0.20 7.96 11.78
C LEU A 129 0.24 7.79 10.33
N CYS A 130 -0.67 7.31 9.48
CA CYS A 130 -0.46 7.17 8.05
C CYS A 130 -1.77 7.52 7.33
N VAL A 131 -1.74 8.50 6.43
CA VAL A 131 -2.87 8.93 5.62
C VAL A 131 -2.47 8.88 4.16
N ILE A 132 -3.32 8.29 3.31
CA ILE A 132 -3.07 8.09 1.88
C ILE A 132 -4.26 8.68 1.12
N GLY A 133 -3.97 9.45 0.06
CA GLY A 133 -4.99 10.19 -0.68
C GLY A 133 -4.41 11.05 -1.79
N THR A 134 -5.25 11.79 -2.52
CA THR A 134 -4.81 12.73 -3.57
C THR A 134 -4.85 14.17 -3.03
N HIS A 135 -3.91 15.02 -3.46
CA HIS A 135 -3.85 16.45 -3.08
C HIS A 135 -3.94 16.70 -1.56
N ILE A 136 -3.26 15.87 -0.76
CA ILE A 136 -3.30 15.96 0.69
C ILE A 136 -2.66 17.26 1.18
N ASP A 137 -3.31 17.94 2.13
CA ASP A 137 -2.74 19.08 2.85
C ASP A 137 -2.12 18.61 4.17
N GLU A 138 -0.79 18.43 4.16
CA GLU A 138 -0.03 17.91 5.31
C GLU A 138 -0.16 18.78 6.57
N HIS A 139 -0.19 20.10 6.41
CA HIS A 139 -0.28 21.02 7.56
C HIS A 139 -1.66 20.94 8.20
N ARG A 140 -2.72 20.89 7.38
CA ARG A 140 -4.08 20.71 7.89
C ARG A 140 -4.26 19.34 8.56
N LEU A 141 -3.60 18.29 8.07
CA LEU A 141 -3.57 17.00 8.75
C LEU A 141 -2.89 17.10 10.11
N GLU A 142 -1.74 17.78 10.20
CA GLU A 142 -1.06 18.01 11.49
C GLU A 142 -1.96 18.78 12.47
N GLU A 143 -2.69 19.80 12.01
CA GLU A 143 -3.66 20.54 12.82
C GLU A 143 -4.86 19.68 13.24
N LEU A 144 -5.42 18.87 12.33
CA LEU A 144 -6.54 17.96 12.60
C LEU A 144 -6.20 16.93 13.66
N PHE A 145 -4.98 16.36 13.58
CA PHE A 145 -4.47 15.44 14.59
C PHE A 145 -3.94 16.15 15.84
N GLY A 146 -3.91 17.49 15.88
CA GLY A 146 -3.41 18.26 17.02
C GLY A 146 -1.92 18.08 17.29
N ILE A 147 -1.12 17.82 16.24
CA ILE A 147 0.33 17.55 16.31
C ILE A 147 1.19 18.62 15.62
N ALA A 148 0.59 19.72 15.17
CA ALA A 148 1.29 20.88 14.57
C ALA A 148 2.20 21.62 15.56
#